data_AF-A0AAD4Q9L1-F1
#
_entry.id   AF-A0AAD4Q9L1-F1
#
_cell.length_a   1.000
_cell.length_b   1.000
_cell.length_c   1.000
_cell.angle_alpha   90.00
_cell.angle_beta   90.00
_cell.angle_gamma   90.00
#
_symmetry.space_group_name_H-M   'P 1'
#
loop_
_entity.id
_entity.type
_entity.pdbx_description
1 polymer ?
#
loop_
_entity_poly.entity_id
_entity_poly.type
_entity_poly.pdbx_seq_one_letter_code
_entity_poly.pdbx_strand_id
1 'polypeptide(L)'
;MHSDYDATPGSALFPSGRPDGAQMVLLFSGEVVPWTWSIWNDPRFVDNESMARLSAAWMCHLDTPCTRMRWMQSRDWRVALLRASKSGSRDAAIAITQLLSYVTTSPWPPKSGSTPAVWSDLLLRSCWLAAQLLDPYHSWHVVATPTLMKSMCCIFVRCMIDRSSIEVQDAIIEALTHVDVGGLQGIIERLLDDKHSEFLLMLNSGVEALQRMIHTTAETQGPSTMQSIRLMMNFLTLCCNASLRLCSEISVSALLSTVTTCASKSGCSQLICHLLTTLSTIGDSRGNTSRTRKRFPGVGVNEIPWEIALSFPRSDLLVASCLASCVLAVDHLGSLRTSTIVGIWECLRDALLLILAENYVGDEALLGLLVAPTLCKGLGALLRQTGDELGNSFSDPERKTALTVTSIPKSDLGLVLSVG
;
A
#
# COMPACT_ATOMS: atom_id res chain seq x y z
N MET A 1 -5.21 -50.72 15.47
CA MET A 1 -6.51 -50.04 15.26
C MET A 1 -6.24 -48.55 15.36
N HIS A 2 -5.92 -47.91 14.23
CA HIS A 2 -5.82 -46.45 14.16
C HIS A 2 -7.25 -45.93 14.12
N SER A 3 -7.62 -45.05 15.04
CA SER A 3 -8.85 -44.28 14.91
C SER A 3 -8.71 -43.43 13.66
N ASP A 4 -9.60 -43.63 12.70
CA ASP A 4 -9.80 -42.71 11.59
C ASP A 4 -10.19 -41.36 12.19
N TYR A 5 -9.18 -40.52 12.39
CA TYR A 5 -9.39 -39.11 12.66
C TYR A 5 -9.95 -38.53 11.36
N ASP A 6 -11.19 -38.04 11.41
CA ASP A 6 -11.72 -37.12 10.42
C ASP A 6 -10.79 -35.90 10.35
N ALA A 7 -9.76 -36.02 9.51
CA ALA A 7 -8.81 -34.96 9.27
C ALA A 7 -9.55 -33.85 8.52
N THR A 8 -10.04 -32.87 9.28
CA THR A 8 -10.56 -31.64 8.67
C THR A 8 -9.51 -31.10 7.70
N PRO A 9 -9.89 -30.73 6.47
CA PRO A 9 -8.95 -30.45 5.40
C PRO A 9 -7.90 -29.39 5.77
N GLY A 10 -8.21 -28.43 6.64
CA GLY A 10 -7.24 -27.43 7.11
C GLY A 10 -6.13 -27.92 8.05
N SER A 11 -6.27 -29.09 8.69
CA SER A 11 -5.24 -29.66 9.58
C SER A 11 -4.05 -30.25 8.80
N ALA A 12 -4.16 -30.37 7.48
CA ALA A 12 -3.28 -31.21 6.70
C ALA A 12 -2.00 -30.50 6.23
N LEU A 13 -1.99 -29.16 6.10
CA LEU A 13 -0.82 -28.43 5.59
C LEU A 13 0.37 -28.35 6.57
N PHE A 14 0.12 -28.52 7.86
CA PHE A 14 1.09 -28.15 8.89
C PHE A 14 1.81 -29.37 9.44
N PRO A 15 3.16 -29.36 9.45
CA PRO A 15 3.89 -30.39 10.15
C PRO A 15 3.54 -30.31 11.64
N SER A 16 2.90 -31.35 12.15
CA SER A 16 2.64 -31.49 13.58
C SER A 16 3.94 -31.94 14.27
N GLY A 17 4.77 -30.97 14.67
CA GLY A 17 5.93 -31.20 15.52
C GLY A 17 7.28 -31.14 14.82
N ARG A 18 8.32 -31.55 15.54
CA ARG A 18 9.70 -31.52 15.05
C ARG A 18 9.91 -32.64 14.02
N PRO A 19 10.43 -32.35 12.83
CA PRO A 19 10.68 -33.36 11.82
C PRO A 19 11.68 -34.40 12.32
N ASP A 20 11.42 -35.66 12.01
CA ASP A 20 12.35 -36.75 12.27
C ASP A 20 13.58 -36.69 11.34
N GLY A 21 14.53 -37.62 11.54
CA GLY A 21 15.76 -37.64 10.74
C GLY A 21 15.52 -37.85 9.23
N ALA A 22 14.52 -38.64 8.85
CA ALA A 22 14.20 -38.92 7.46
C ALA A 22 13.52 -37.70 6.80
N GLN A 23 12.59 -37.07 7.52
CA GLN A 23 11.95 -35.83 7.10
C GLN A 23 12.98 -34.71 6.95
N MET A 24 13.93 -34.57 7.88
CA MET A 24 15.02 -33.59 7.74
C MET A 24 15.88 -33.84 6.50
N VAL A 25 16.15 -35.11 6.16
CA VAL A 25 16.86 -35.43 4.92
C VAL A 25 16.02 -35.03 3.71
N LEU A 26 14.72 -35.35 3.68
CA LEU A 26 13.85 -34.98 2.57
C LEU A 26 13.76 -33.46 2.37
N LEU A 27 13.65 -32.70 3.46
CA LEU A 27 13.53 -31.24 3.43
C LEU A 27 14.83 -30.55 3.01
N PHE A 28 16.00 -31.05 3.44
CA PHE A 28 17.27 -30.34 3.27
C PHE A 28 18.28 -31.02 2.34
N SER A 29 17.99 -32.21 1.82
CA SER A 29 18.87 -32.89 0.87
C SER A 29 18.76 -32.26 -0.50
N GLY A 30 19.71 -31.39 -0.84
CA GLY A 30 19.78 -30.75 -2.16
C GLY A 30 18.64 -29.76 -2.40
N GLU A 31 18.20 -29.65 -3.64
CA GLU A 31 17.09 -28.78 -4.06
C GLU A 31 15.81 -29.58 -4.32
N VAL A 32 15.58 -30.66 -3.57
CA VAL A 32 14.42 -31.56 -3.80
C VAL A 32 13.10 -30.80 -3.73
N VAL A 33 12.87 -30.01 -2.67
CA VAL A 33 11.61 -29.27 -2.52
C VAL A 33 11.44 -28.21 -3.61
N PRO A 34 12.40 -27.32 -3.88
CA PRO A 34 12.31 -26.40 -5.02
C PRO A 34 12.11 -27.12 -6.36
N TRP A 35 12.77 -28.26 -6.57
CA TRP A 35 12.59 -29.08 -7.78
C TRP A 35 11.17 -29.59 -7.92
N THR A 36 10.49 -29.98 -6.82
CA THR A 36 9.08 -30.41 -6.89
C THR A 36 8.14 -29.31 -7.39
N TRP A 37 8.49 -28.03 -7.24
CA TRP A 37 7.67 -26.93 -7.76
C TRP A 37 7.55 -26.97 -9.29
N SER A 38 8.58 -27.44 -9.99
CA SER A 38 8.57 -27.59 -11.46
C SER A 38 7.55 -28.62 -11.94
N ILE A 39 7.16 -29.55 -11.08
CA ILE A 39 6.22 -30.64 -11.36
C ILE A 39 4.80 -30.25 -10.96
N TRP A 40 4.65 -29.23 -10.12
CA TRP A 40 3.36 -28.84 -9.55
C TRP A 40 2.36 -28.30 -10.59
N ASN A 41 2.86 -27.82 -11.74
CA ASN A 41 2.03 -27.39 -12.85
C ASN A 41 1.71 -28.51 -13.85
N ASP A 42 2.18 -29.74 -13.61
CA ASP A 42 1.90 -30.87 -14.48
C ASP A 42 0.51 -31.46 -14.12
N PRO A 43 -0.48 -31.38 -15.03
CA PRO A 43 -1.86 -31.81 -14.75
C PRO A 43 -1.99 -33.32 -14.51
N ARG A 44 -0.94 -34.10 -14.78
CA ARG A 44 -0.91 -35.55 -14.54
C ARG A 44 -0.69 -35.89 -13.08
N PHE A 45 -0.18 -34.95 -12.27
CA PHE A 45 0.03 -35.16 -10.85
C PHE A 45 -1.23 -34.78 -10.07
N VAL A 46 -1.85 -35.79 -9.46
CA VAL A 46 -3.11 -35.65 -8.71
C VAL A 46 -2.86 -35.14 -7.28
N ASP A 47 -1.65 -35.31 -6.73
CA ASP A 47 -1.34 -35.04 -5.33
C ASP A 47 -0.68 -33.66 -5.10
N ASN A 48 -1.44 -32.60 -5.44
CA ASN A 48 -1.03 -31.22 -5.16
C ASN A 48 -0.91 -30.92 -3.66
N GLU A 49 -1.60 -31.70 -2.83
CA GLU A 49 -1.63 -31.47 -1.39
C GLU A 49 -0.32 -31.92 -0.72
N SER A 50 0.22 -33.07 -1.09
CA SER A 50 1.52 -33.51 -0.58
C SER A 50 2.66 -32.57 -0.95
N MET A 51 2.66 -32.00 -2.16
CA MET A 51 3.63 -30.98 -2.56
C MET A 51 3.46 -29.67 -1.77
N ALA A 52 2.22 -29.28 -1.50
CA ALA A 52 1.93 -28.12 -0.65
C ALA A 52 2.43 -28.34 0.78
N ARG A 53 2.17 -29.51 1.36
CA ARG A 53 2.65 -29.89 2.70
C ARG A 53 4.17 -29.93 2.77
N LEU A 54 4.81 -30.53 1.77
CA LEU A 54 6.26 -30.61 1.70
C LEU A 54 6.89 -29.21 1.61
N SER A 55 6.33 -28.35 0.76
CA SER A 55 6.78 -26.96 0.61
C SER A 55 6.57 -26.16 1.88
N ALA A 56 5.41 -26.29 2.53
CA ALA A 56 5.10 -25.63 3.79
C ALA A 56 6.04 -26.09 4.90
N ALA A 57 6.23 -27.40 5.06
CA ALA A 57 7.15 -27.97 6.05
C ALA A 57 8.59 -27.50 5.82
N TRP A 58 9.04 -27.49 4.56
CA TRP A 58 10.36 -26.99 4.21
C TRP A 58 10.53 -25.53 4.61
N MET A 59 9.57 -24.68 4.20
CA MET A 59 9.58 -23.26 4.53
C MET A 59 9.61 -23.03 6.03
N CYS A 60 8.81 -23.73 6.83
CA CYS A 60 8.79 -23.59 8.28
C CYS A 60 10.14 -23.97 8.93
N HIS A 61 10.87 -24.93 8.35
CA HIS A 61 12.10 -25.44 8.95
C HIS A 61 13.39 -24.79 8.44
N LEU A 62 13.36 -23.82 7.52
CA LEU A 62 14.57 -23.20 6.97
C LEU A 62 15.55 -22.64 8.02
N ASP A 63 15.06 -22.19 9.17
CA ASP A 63 15.89 -21.66 10.26
C ASP A 63 16.29 -22.72 11.28
N THR A 64 15.84 -23.96 11.13
CA THR A 64 16.15 -25.03 12.08
C THR A 64 17.60 -25.47 11.85
N PRO A 65 18.53 -25.23 12.81
CA PRO A 65 19.93 -25.61 12.63
C PRO A 65 20.02 -27.14 12.53
N CYS A 66 20.28 -27.66 11.33
CA CYS A 66 20.50 -29.08 11.15
C CYS A 66 21.96 -29.38 11.52
N THR A 67 22.20 -29.80 12.76
CA THR A 67 23.54 -30.07 13.29
C THR A 67 24.35 -31.07 12.46
N ARG A 68 23.70 -31.91 11.64
CA ARG A 68 24.34 -32.91 10.78
C ARG A 68 24.75 -32.40 9.38
N MET A 69 24.18 -31.30 8.87
CA MET A 69 24.44 -30.81 7.51
C MET A 69 24.98 -29.37 7.51
N ARG A 70 26.19 -29.18 8.06
CA ARG A 70 26.86 -27.86 8.16
C ARG A 70 27.11 -27.13 6.84
N TRP A 71 27.03 -27.81 5.69
CA TRP A 71 27.60 -27.37 4.41
C TRP A 71 26.55 -26.73 3.49
N MET A 72 25.26 -26.85 3.84
CA MET A 72 24.13 -26.32 3.06
C MET A 72 23.39 -25.16 3.76
N GLN A 73 23.71 -24.85 5.01
CA GLN A 73 23.00 -23.84 5.79
C GLN A 73 23.54 -22.44 5.52
N SER A 74 22.82 -21.68 4.69
CA SER A 74 22.68 -20.25 4.99
C SER A 74 21.96 -20.15 6.34
N ARG A 75 22.50 -19.38 7.29
CA ARG A 75 21.77 -19.06 8.53
C ARG A 75 20.54 -18.19 8.30
N ASP A 76 20.42 -17.62 7.10
CA ASP A 76 19.31 -16.77 6.69
C ASP A 76 18.40 -17.51 5.71
N TRP A 77 17.16 -17.79 6.13
CA TRP A 77 16.11 -18.40 5.31
C TRP A 77 15.83 -17.62 4.03
N ARG A 78 16.02 -16.29 4.03
CA ARG A 78 15.80 -15.44 2.85
C ARG A 78 16.71 -15.83 1.72
N VAL A 79 17.99 -16.06 2.01
CA VAL A 79 18.99 -16.50 1.01
C VAL A 79 18.64 -17.88 0.47
N ALA A 80 18.14 -18.79 1.31
CA ALA A 80 17.72 -20.13 0.89
C ALA A 80 16.52 -20.08 -0.06
N LEU A 81 15.50 -19.27 0.26
CA LEU A 81 14.34 -19.07 -0.62
C LEU A 81 14.72 -18.39 -1.94
N LEU A 82 15.55 -17.35 -1.90
CA LEU A 82 16.00 -16.67 -3.12
C LEU A 82 16.79 -17.62 -4.03
N ARG A 83 17.64 -18.48 -3.45
CA ARG A 83 18.36 -19.49 -4.23
C ARG A 83 17.39 -20.48 -4.88
N ALA A 84 16.42 -20.98 -4.11
CA ALA A 84 15.40 -21.89 -4.60
C ALA A 84 14.54 -21.29 -5.73
N SER A 85 14.21 -20.01 -5.63
CA SER A 85 13.39 -19.34 -6.65
C SER A 85 14.16 -18.99 -7.92
N LYS A 86 15.48 -18.81 -7.85
CA LYS A 86 16.30 -18.45 -9.03
C LYS A 86 16.37 -19.55 -10.07
N SER A 87 16.29 -20.82 -9.68
CA SER A 87 16.34 -21.95 -10.62
C SER A 87 15.03 -22.18 -11.38
N GLY A 88 13.90 -21.64 -10.89
CA GLY A 88 12.59 -21.78 -11.52
C GLY A 88 11.56 -20.79 -10.97
N SER A 89 11.71 -19.50 -11.28
CA SER A 89 10.89 -18.44 -10.65
C SER A 89 9.40 -18.55 -10.97
N ARG A 90 9.05 -18.97 -12.19
CA ARG A 90 7.66 -19.23 -12.58
C ARG A 90 7.06 -20.36 -11.75
N ASP A 91 7.80 -21.43 -11.54
CA ASP A 91 7.35 -22.59 -10.78
C ASP A 91 7.21 -22.26 -9.29
N ALA A 92 8.16 -21.50 -8.75
CA ALA A 92 8.08 -20.92 -7.41
C ALA A 92 6.85 -20.02 -7.25
N ALA A 93 6.55 -19.17 -8.23
CA ALA A 93 5.36 -18.31 -8.19
C ALA A 93 4.06 -19.13 -8.20
N ILE A 94 3.99 -20.21 -8.97
CA ILE A 94 2.83 -21.12 -8.97
C ILE A 94 2.70 -21.80 -7.60
N ALA A 95 3.80 -22.36 -7.07
CA ALA A 95 3.85 -23.00 -5.77
C ALA A 95 3.36 -22.07 -4.65
N ILE A 96 3.89 -20.84 -4.60
CA ILE A 96 3.49 -19.82 -3.63
C ILE A 96 2.03 -19.41 -3.82
N THR A 97 1.57 -19.23 -5.06
CA THR A 97 0.16 -18.94 -5.34
C THR A 97 -0.75 -20.03 -4.78
N GLN A 98 -0.41 -21.30 -4.97
CA GLN A 98 -1.19 -22.43 -4.45
C GLN A 98 -1.18 -22.49 -2.93
N LEU A 99 -0.01 -22.28 -2.30
CA LEU A 99 0.10 -22.23 -0.84
C LEU A 99 -0.78 -21.12 -0.24
N LEU A 100 -0.69 -19.90 -0.77
CA LEU A 100 -1.48 -18.77 -0.28
C LEU A 100 -2.97 -18.97 -0.57
N SER A 101 -3.32 -19.53 -1.73
CA SER A 101 -4.70 -19.90 -2.06
C SER A 101 -5.26 -20.90 -1.05
N TYR A 102 -4.50 -21.94 -0.71
CA TYR A 102 -4.92 -22.91 0.29
C TYR A 102 -5.14 -22.26 1.66
N VAL A 103 -4.25 -21.35 2.08
CA VAL A 103 -4.43 -20.58 3.32
C VAL A 103 -5.73 -19.78 3.29
N THR A 104 -6.08 -19.20 2.14
CA THR A 104 -7.33 -18.43 2.02
C THR A 104 -8.59 -19.28 2.06
N THR A 105 -8.55 -20.52 1.55
CA THR A 105 -9.69 -21.45 1.59
C THR A 105 -9.79 -22.22 2.90
N SER A 106 -8.72 -22.24 3.69
CA SER A 106 -8.69 -22.93 4.98
C SER A 106 -9.38 -22.10 6.08
N PRO A 107 -9.99 -22.77 7.08
CA PRO A 107 -10.54 -22.08 8.24
C PRO A 107 -9.44 -21.35 9.01
N TRP A 108 -9.72 -20.10 9.37
CA TRP A 108 -8.78 -19.19 10.03
C TRP A 108 -9.34 -18.70 11.38
N PRO A 109 -8.53 -18.67 12.46
CA PRO A 109 -7.26 -19.36 12.61
C PRO A 109 -7.44 -20.90 12.61
N PRO A 110 -6.37 -21.67 12.33
CA PRO A 110 -6.39 -23.14 12.42
C PRO A 110 -6.92 -23.61 13.78
N LYS A 111 -8.00 -24.41 13.77
CA LYS A 111 -8.71 -24.84 14.99
C LYS A 111 -7.98 -25.95 15.79
N SER A 112 -6.85 -26.50 15.33
CA SER A 112 -6.20 -27.64 16.01
C SER A 112 -4.69 -27.79 15.74
N GLY A 113 -3.92 -27.99 16.83
CA GLY A 113 -2.62 -28.69 16.84
C GLY A 113 -1.37 -27.91 16.43
N SER A 114 -1.45 -26.99 15.48
CA SER A 114 -0.29 -26.18 15.05
C SER A 114 -0.09 -24.97 15.95
N THR A 115 1.13 -24.70 16.41
CA THR A 115 1.43 -23.47 17.15
C THR A 115 1.23 -22.25 16.24
N PRO A 116 0.56 -21.17 16.70
CA PRO A 116 0.34 -19.94 15.93
C PRO A 116 1.61 -19.35 15.27
N ALA A 117 2.78 -19.61 15.84
CA ALA A 117 4.07 -19.21 15.31
C ALA A 117 4.39 -19.85 13.94
N VAL A 118 4.21 -21.18 13.80
CA VAL A 118 4.53 -21.91 12.56
C VAL A 118 3.68 -21.40 11.39
N TRP A 119 2.42 -21.07 11.65
CA TRP A 119 1.53 -20.47 10.66
C TRP A 119 2.00 -19.08 10.24
N SER A 120 2.37 -18.26 11.21
CA SER A 120 2.89 -16.91 10.96
C SER A 120 4.17 -16.95 10.15
N ASP A 121 5.08 -17.89 10.46
CA ASP A 121 6.34 -18.10 9.74
C ASP A 121 6.09 -18.53 8.29
N LEU A 122 5.19 -19.49 8.07
CA LEU A 122 4.85 -19.95 6.71
C LEU A 122 4.28 -18.80 5.88
N LEU A 123 3.34 -18.05 6.45
CA LEU A 123 2.73 -16.90 5.79
C LEU A 123 3.74 -15.83 5.48
N LEU A 124 4.60 -15.49 6.45
CA LEU A 124 5.63 -14.49 6.29
C LEU A 124 6.57 -14.87 5.15
N ARG A 125 7.08 -16.11 5.16
CA ARG A 125 8.01 -16.60 4.13
C ARG A 125 7.36 -16.67 2.76
N SER A 126 6.10 -17.09 2.68
CA SER A 126 5.34 -17.17 1.43
C SER A 126 5.04 -15.79 0.86
N CYS A 127 4.55 -14.85 1.68
CA CYS A 127 4.25 -13.49 1.25
C CYS A 127 5.52 -12.71 0.90
N TRP A 128 6.58 -12.88 1.69
CA TRP A 128 7.88 -12.30 1.40
C TRP A 128 8.45 -12.82 0.08
N LEU A 129 8.42 -14.14 -0.15
CA LEU A 129 8.91 -14.70 -1.40
C LEU A 129 8.08 -14.23 -2.59
N ALA A 130 6.77 -14.10 -2.42
CA ALA A 130 5.91 -13.52 -3.44
C ALA A 130 6.29 -12.06 -3.74
N ALA A 131 6.56 -11.23 -2.73
CA ALA A 131 7.03 -9.87 -2.95
C ALA A 131 8.30 -9.84 -3.80
N GLN A 132 9.28 -10.68 -3.48
CA GLN A 132 10.53 -10.76 -4.23
C GLN A 132 10.33 -11.32 -5.66
N LEU A 133 9.38 -12.23 -5.87
CA LEU A 133 9.02 -12.73 -7.20
C LEU A 133 8.32 -11.66 -8.06
N LEU A 134 7.59 -10.73 -7.43
CA LEU A 134 6.87 -9.65 -8.13
C LEU A 134 7.71 -8.39 -8.33
N ASP A 135 8.86 -8.26 -7.65
CA ASP A 135 9.71 -7.08 -7.76
C ASP A 135 10.36 -7.01 -9.17
N PRO A 136 10.07 -5.94 -9.96
CA PRO A 136 10.55 -5.78 -11.33
C PRO A 136 12.05 -5.54 -11.45
N TYR A 137 12.74 -5.22 -10.35
CA TYR A 137 14.19 -5.03 -10.34
C TYR A 137 14.97 -6.35 -10.32
N HIS A 138 14.32 -7.47 -10.01
CA HIS A 138 14.95 -8.78 -10.08
C HIS A 138 14.92 -9.35 -11.50
N SER A 139 16.03 -9.96 -11.93
CA SER A 139 16.15 -10.62 -13.23
C SER A 139 15.22 -11.84 -13.42
N TRP A 140 14.56 -12.27 -12.35
CA TRP A 140 13.71 -13.45 -12.26
C TRP A 140 12.26 -13.08 -11.88
N HIS A 141 11.89 -11.81 -12.05
CA HIS A 141 10.54 -11.26 -11.91
C HIS A 141 9.48 -12.10 -12.64
N VAL A 142 8.31 -12.24 -12.00
CA VAL A 142 7.12 -12.92 -12.52
C VAL A 142 5.92 -11.97 -12.44
N VAL A 143 5.10 -11.98 -13.48
CA VAL A 143 3.84 -11.21 -13.49
C VAL A 143 2.86 -11.81 -12.49
N ALA A 144 2.25 -10.96 -11.66
CA ALA A 144 1.28 -11.37 -10.66
C ALA A 144 0.07 -12.07 -11.29
N THR A 145 -0.30 -13.23 -10.76
CA THR A 145 -1.52 -13.93 -11.19
C THR A 145 -2.75 -13.37 -10.45
N PRO A 146 -3.95 -13.40 -11.08
CA PRO A 146 -5.21 -13.09 -10.42
C PRO A 146 -5.42 -13.79 -9.08
N THR A 147 -5.07 -15.07 -9.02
CA THR A 147 -5.20 -15.89 -7.82
C THR A 147 -4.27 -15.42 -6.72
N LEU A 148 -3.00 -15.11 -7.04
CA LEU A 148 -2.03 -14.61 -6.06
C LEU A 148 -2.48 -13.30 -5.44
N MET A 149 -2.88 -12.33 -6.27
CA MET A 149 -3.40 -11.05 -5.82
C MET A 149 -4.65 -11.22 -4.94
N LYS A 150 -5.60 -12.05 -5.38
CA LYS A 150 -6.82 -12.37 -4.60
C LYS A 150 -6.44 -12.92 -3.22
N SER A 151 -5.52 -13.89 -3.18
CA SER A 151 -5.05 -14.49 -1.94
C SER A 151 -4.37 -13.48 -1.02
N MET A 152 -3.49 -12.63 -1.55
CA MET A 152 -2.83 -11.57 -0.77
C MET A 152 -3.82 -10.58 -0.16
N CYS A 153 -4.78 -10.08 -0.93
CA CYS A 153 -5.81 -9.17 -0.41
C CYS A 153 -6.62 -9.84 0.71
N CYS A 154 -7.05 -11.09 0.52
CA CYS A 154 -7.79 -11.83 1.54
C CYS A 154 -6.96 -12.09 2.81
N ILE A 155 -5.68 -12.46 2.66
CA ILE A 155 -4.78 -12.70 3.80
C ILE A 155 -4.52 -11.41 4.56
N PHE A 156 -4.25 -10.29 3.86
CA PHE A 156 -4.03 -9.00 4.50
C PHE A 156 -5.19 -8.62 5.42
N VAL A 157 -6.41 -8.74 4.91
CA VAL A 157 -7.62 -8.40 5.66
C VAL A 157 -7.82 -9.32 6.88
N ARG A 158 -7.56 -10.63 6.74
CA ARG A 158 -7.59 -11.56 7.89
C ARG A 158 -6.52 -11.20 8.92
N CYS A 159 -5.31 -10.91 8.47
CA CYS A 159 -4.20 -10.53 9.32
C CYS A 159 -4.50 -9.29 10.17
N MET A 160 -5.25 -8.34 9.61
CA MET A 160 -5.72 -7.13 10.30
C MET A 160 -6.71 -7.44 11.43
N ILE A 161 -7.66 -8.34 11.21
CA ILE A 161 -8.68 -8.69 12.22
C ILE A 161 -8.02 -9.39 13.41
N ASP A 162 -7.18 -10.38 13.13
CA ASP A 162 -6.55 -11.19 14.18
C ASP A 162 -5.32 -10.55 14.80
N ARG A 163 -4.95 -9.33 14.35
CA ARG A 163 -3.75 -8.61 14.78
C ARG A 163 -2.50 -9.49 14.68
N SER A 164 -2.46 -10.31 13.63
CA SER A 164 -1.34 -11.21 13.34
C SER A 164 -0.11 -10.43 12.86
N SER A 165 1.00 -11.14 12.63
CA SER A 165 2.32 -10.60 12.27
C SER A 165 2.24 -9.42 11.29
N ILE A 166 2.72 -8.27 11.78
CA ILE A 166 2.87 -7.01 11.03
C ILE A 166 3.77 -7.23 9.81
N GLU A 167 4.75 -8.11 9.94
CA GLU A 167 5.70 -8.46 8.89
C GLU A 167 5.03 -9.14 7.69
N VAL A 168 3.99 -9.96 7.93
CA VAL A 168 3.18 -10.56 6.84
C VAL A 168 2.46 -9.47 6.06
N GLN A 169 1.86 -8.52 6.78
CA GLN A 169 1.13 -7.41 6.17
C GLN A 169 2.08 -6.50 5.37
N ASP A 170 3.26 -6.19 5.91
CA ASP A 170 4.28 -5.37 5.25
C ASP A 170 4.76 -6.05 3.94
N ALA A 171 5.03 -7.36 3.98
CA ALA A 171 5.38 -8.14 2.79
C ALA A 171 4.26 -8.17 1.74
N ILE A 172 2.99 -8.21 2.16
CA ILE A 172 1.86 -8.13 1.22
C ILE A 172 1.76 -6.74 0.60
N ILE A 173 1.95 -5.67 1.38
CA ILE A 173 1.97 -4.30 0.83
C ILE A 173 3.09 -4.16 -0.18
N GLU A 174 4.31 -4.60 0.15
CA GLU A 174 5.46 -4.62 -0.76
C GLU A 174 5.10 -5.35 -2.06
N ALA A 175 4.59 -6.58 -1.97
CA ALA A 175 4.17 -7.36 -3.13
C ALA A 175 3.13 -6.63 -4.00
N LEU A 176 2.09 -6.04 -3.38
CA LEU A 176 1.03 -5.33 -4.10
C LEU A 176 1.51 -4.01 -4.71
N THR A 177 2.57 -3.38 -4.20
CA THR A 177 3.15 -2.17 -4.83
C THR A 177 3.82 -2.46 -6.18
N HIS A 178 4.22 -3.69 -6.44
CA HIS A 178 4.82 -4.11 -7.71
C HIS A 178 3.78 -4.53 -8.77
N VAL A 179 2.52 -4.70 -8.36
CA VAL A 179 1.43 -5.09 -9.25
C VAL A 179 0.97 -3.88 -10.06
N ASP A 180 0.64 -4.10 -11.33
CA ASP A 180 0.08 -3.06 -12.18
C ASP A 180 -1.33 -2.65 -11.71
N VAL A 181 -1.64 -1.35 -11.80
CA VAL A 181 -2.91 -0.79 -11.30
C VAL A 181 -4.12 -1.45 -11.97
N GLY A 182 -4.04 -1.80 -13.25
CA GLY A 182 -5.12 -2.45 -14.00
C GLY A 182 -5.39 -3.88 -13.54
N GLY A 183 -4.33 -4.65 -13.30
CA GLY A 183 -4.39 -5.99 -12.71
C GLY A 183 -5.04 -5.95 -11.33
N LEU A 184 -4.57 -5.06 -10.45
CA LEU A 184 -5.14 -4.90 -9.12
C LEU A 184 -6.61 -4.44 -9.19
N GLN A 185 -6.95 -3.51 -10.10
CA GLN A 185 -8.33 -3.05 -10.31
C GLN A 185 -9.26 -4.21 -10.61
N GLY A 186 -8.90 -5.06 -11.59
CA GLY A 186 -9.72 -6.20 -11.99
C GLY A 186 -9.93 -7.21 -10.85
N ILE A 187 -8.97 -7.35 -9.94
CA ILE A 187 -9.11 -8.23 -8.77
C ILE A 187 -9.97 -7.63 -7.69
N ILE A 188 -9.78 -6.34 -7.36
CA ILE A 188 -10.63 -5.66 -6.38
C ILE A 188 -12.08 -5.63 -6.86
N GLU A 189 -12.34 -5.35 -8.14
CA GLU A 189 -13.69 -5.38 -8.70
C GLU A 189 -14.33 -6.77 -8.60
N ARG A 190 -13.59 -7.84 -8.93
CA ARG A 190 -14.06 -9.22 -8.76
C ARG A 190 -14.33 -9.58 -7.30
N LEU A 191 -13.47 -9.14 -6.38
CA LEU A 191 -13.68 -9.33 -4.94
C LEU A 191 -14.94 -8.58 -4.46
N LEU A 192 -15.21 -7.39 -4.98
CA LEU A 192 -16.42 -6.63 -4.64
C LEU A 192 -17.69 -7.23 -5.26
N ASP A 193 -17.60 -7.86 -6.44
CA ASP A 193 -18.73 -8.49 -7.12
C ASP A 193 -19.04 -9.91 -6.63
N ASP A 194 -18.05 -10.58 -6.05
CA ASP A 194 -18.20 -11.91 -5.47
C ASP A 194 -19.00 -11.82 -4.17
N LYS A 195 -20.32 -11.98 -4.28
CA LYS A 195 -21.26 -12.01 -3.14
C LYS A 195 -20.95 -13.11 -2.12
N HIS A 196 -20.22 -14.15 -2.54
CA HIS A 196 -19.78 -15.22 -1.65
C HIS A 196 -18.43 -14.91 -1.00
N SER A 197 -17.72 -13.88 -1.47
CA SER A 197 -16.49 -13.46 -0.82
C SER A 197 -16.80 -12.77 0.50
N GLU A 198 -16.21 -13.30 1.57
CA GLU A 198 -16.20 -12.63 2.88
C GLU A 198 -15.31 -11.38 2.88
N PHE A 199 -14.65 -11.05 1.76
CA PHE A 199 -13.62 -10.01 1.68
C PHE A 199 -14.11 -8.65 2.16
N LEU A 200 -15.21 -8.13 1.61
CA LEU A 200 -15.72 -6.81 1.96
C LEU A 200 -16.18 -6.76 3.44
N LEU A 201 -16.82 -7.82 3.92
CA LEU A 201 -17.28 -7.94 5.29
C LEU A 201 -16.10 -7.98 6.27
N MET A 202 -15.07 -8.76 5.95
CA MET A 202 -13.84 -8.82 6.75
C MET A 202 -13.09 -7.49 6.72
N LEU A 203 -13.04 -6.80 5.58
CA LEU A 203 -12.36 -5.52 5.45
C LEU A 203 -13.05 -4.44 6.28
N ASN A 204 -14.38 -4.35 6.22
CA ASN A 204 -15.15 -3.47 7.10
C ASN A 204 -14.92 -3.81 8.58
N SER A 205 -14.94 -5.10 8.94
CA SER A 205 -14.66 -5.55 10.32
C SER A 205 -13.25 -5.16 10.78
N GLY A 206 -12.25 -5.27 9.90
CA GLY A 206 -10.86 -4.85 10.16
C GLY A 206 -10.74 -3.33 10.35
N VAL A 207 -11.43 -2.55 9.52
CA VAL A 207 -11.50 -1.08 9.67
C VAL A 207 -12.13 -0.68 10.99
N GLU A 208 -13.27 -1.28 11.36
CA GLU A 208 -13.94 -1.03 12.64
C GLU A 208 -13.09 -1.46 13.84
N ALA A 209 -12.38 -2.59 13.74
CA ALA A 209 -11.45 -3.04 14.76
C ALA A 209 -10.29 -2.06 14.96
N LEU A 210 -9.75 -1.51 13.87
CA LEU A 210 -8.70 -0.50 13.90
C LEU A 210 -9.21 0.83 14.49
N GLN A 211 -10.41 1.28 14.12
CA GLN A 211 -11.02 2.47 14.71
C GLN A 211 -11.19 2.31 16.23
N ARG A 212 -11.73 1.18 16.68
CA ARG A 212 -11.83 0.86 18.12
C ARG A 212 -10.46 0.85 18.79
N MET A 213 -9.43 0.32 18.13
CA MET A 213 -8.05 0.35 18.64
C MET A 213 -7.55 1.79 18.82
N ILE A 214 -7.76 2.66 17.84
CA ILE A 214 -7.37 4.08 17.91
C ILE A 214 -8.08 4.79 19.07
N HIS A 215 -9.39 4.56 19.25
CA HIS A 215 -10.16 5.20 20.31
C HIS A 215 -9.77 4.71 21.71
N THR A 216 -9.49 3.42 21.87
CA THR A 216 -9.10 2.83 23.17
C THR A 216 -7.68 3.18 23.61
N THR A 217 -6.78 3.43 22.66
CA THR A 217 -5.35 3.70 22.95
C THR A 217 -5.01 5.19 23.01
N ALA A 218 -6.01 6.06 23.13
CA ALA A 218 -5.86 7.52 23.00
C ALA A 218 -4.84 8.17 23.96
N GLU A 219 -4.45 7.50 25.05
CA GLU A 219 -3.49 8.03 26.03
C GLU A 219 -2.10 7.36 25.97
N THR A 220 -1.98 6.16 25.38
CA THR A 220 -0.70 5.43 25.26
C THR A 220 -0.66 4.66 23.94
N GLN A 221 -0.45 5.39 22.85
CA GLN A 221 -0.35 4.78 21.52
C GLN A 221 0.99 4.05 21.40
N GLY A 222 0.94 2.72 21.55
CA GLY A 222 2.11 1.87 21.34
C GLY A 222 2.56 1.87 19.87
N PRO A 223 3.85 1.61 19.59
CA PRO A 223 4.40 1.58 18.23
C PRO A 223 3.69 0.57 17.31
N SER A 224 3.18 -0.53 17.87
CA SER A 224 2.42 -1.55 17.12
C SER A 224 1.08 -1.02 16.57
N THR A 225 0.38 -0.15 17.32
CA THR A 225 -0.87 0.47 16.86
C THR A 225 -0.60 1.38 15.68
N MET A 226 0.43 2.23 15.77
CA MET A 226 0.82 3.13 14.68
C MET A 226 1.18 2.38 13.41
N GLN A 227 1.93 1.29 13.56
CA GLN A 227 2.30 0.43 12.46
C GLN A 227 1.07 -0.24 11.81
N SER A 228 0.08 -0.66 12.59
CA SER A 228 -1.17 -1.23 12.07
C SER A 228 -1.99 -0.18 11.31
N ILE A 229 -2.04 1.06 11.82
CA ILE A 229 -2.70 2.17 11.11
C ILE A 229 -1.99 2.43 9.78
N ARG A 230 -0.65 2.51 9.80
CA ARG A 230 0.16 2.70 8.60
C ARG A 230 -0.12 1.65 7.53
N LEU A 231 -0.09 0.37 7.91
CA LEU A 231 -0.30 -0.73 6.98
C LEU A 231 -1.71 -0.71 6.37
N MET A 232 -2.75 -0.46 7.19
CA MET A 232 -4.11 -0.31 6.68
C MET A 232 -4.24 0.88 5.72
N MET A 233 -3.63 2.03 6.05
CA MET A 233 -3.64 3.20 5.17
C MET A 233 -2.93 2.92 3.84
N ASN A 234 -1.78 2.25 3.85
CA ASN A 234 -1.09 1.85 2.62
C ASN A 234 -1.94 0.87 1.79
N PHE A 235 -2.57 -0.12 2.43
CA PHE A 235 -3.46 -1.07 1.75
C PHE A 235 -4.63 -0.37 1.08
N LEU A 236 -5.33 0.51 1.82
CA LEU A 236 -6.44 1.28 1.30
C LEU A 236 -6.00 2.21 0.18
N THR A 237 -4.82 2.83 0.29
CA THR A 237 -4.25 3.67 -0.76
C THR A 237 -4.10 2.86 -2.06
N LEU A 238 -3.46 1.69 -2.00
CA LEU A 238 -3.28 0.81 -3.17
C LEU A 238 -4.62 0.38 -3.77
N CYS A 239 -5.55 -0.06 -2.92
CA CYS A 239 -6.81 -0.61 -3.40
C CYS A 239 -7.79 0.48 -3.89
N CYS A 240 -7.81 1.66 -3.27
CA CYS A 240 -8.59 2.81 -3.74
C CYS A 240 -8.00 3.44 -5.01
N ASN A 241 -6.67 3.43 -5.17
CA ASN A 241 -6.03 3.81 -6.43
C ASN A 241 -6.47 2.90 -7.58
N ALA A 242 -6.55 1.60 -7.30
CA ALA A 242 -6.96 0.60 -8.27
C ALA A 242 -8.47 0.64 -8.55
N SER A 243 -9.31 0.76 -7.52
CA SER A 243 -10.76 0.78 -7.67
C SER A 243 -11.44 1.73 -6.69
N LEU A 244 -11.92 2.86 -7.20
CA LEU A 244 -12.74 3.82 -6.45
C LEU A 244 -14.00 3.23 -5.83
N ARG A 245 -14.53 2.14 -6.42
CA ARG A 245 -15.72 1.47 -5.90
C ARG A 245 -15.47 0.93 -4.50
N LEU A 246 -14.26 0.51 -4.18
CA LEU A 246 -13.90 0.06 -2.84
C LEU A 246 -14.16 1.17 -1.79
N CYS A 247 -13.82 2.42 -2.12
CA CYS A 247 -13.99 3.54 -1.22
C CYS A 247 -15.48 3.93 -1.03
N SER A 248 -16.41 3.48 -1.89
CA SER A 248 -17.87 3.65 -1.66
C SER A 248 -18.43 2.61 -0.71
N GLU A 249 -17.94 1.39 -0.81
CA GLU A 249 -18.50 0.23 -0.12
C GLU A 249 -18.00 0.13 1.32
N ILE A 250 -16.92 0.84 1.64
CA ILE A 250 -16.29 0.88 2.95
C ILE A 250 -16.43 2.29 3.53
N SER A 251 -16.60 2.36 4.84
CA SER A 251 -16.59 3.61 5.61
C SER A 251 -15.18 4.22 5.70
N VAL A 252 -14.51 4.41 4.55
CA VAL A 252 -13.16 4.98 4.47
C VAL A 252 -13.12 6.38 5.08
N SER A 253 -14.15 7.21 4.86
CA SER A 253 -14.25 8.54 5.50
C SER A 253 -14.26 8.47 7.03
N ALA A 254 -15.01 7.53 7.61
CA ALA A 254 -15.01 7.35 9.06
C ALA A 254 -13.63 6.97 9.57
N LEU A 255 -12.91 6.08 8.86
CA LEU A 255 -11.54 5.72 9.22
C LEU A 255 -10.59 6.91 9.09
N LEU A 256 -10.64 7.64 7.97
CA LEU A 256 -9.82 8.82 7.71
C LEU A 256 -10.05 9.90 8.77
N SER A 257 -11.29 10.11 9.20
CA SER A 257 -11.63 11.04 10.29
C SER A 257 -11.06 10.59 11.65
N THR A 258 -11.15 9.28 11.96
CA THR A 258 -10.54 8.72 13.17
C THR A 258 -9.01 8.85 13.13
N VAL A 259 -8.38 8.55 12.00
CA VAL A 259 -6.92 8.68 11.80
C VAL A 259 -6.49 10.15 11.85
N THR A 260 -7.29 11.06 11.30
CA THR A 260 -7.07 12.51 11.39
C THR A 260 -7.05 12.97 12.86
N THR A 261 -8.02 12.51 13.66
CA THR A 261 -8.08 12.80 15.10
C THR A 261 -6.90 12.18 15.85
N CYS A 262 -6.42 11.03 15.40
CA CYS A 262 -5.22 10.37 15.94
C CYS A 262 -3.94 11.13 15.59
N ALA A 263 -3.84 11.61 14.35
CA ALA A 263 -2.72 12.38 13.83
C ALA A 263 -2.57 13.72 14.55
N SER A 264 -3.66 14.46 14.80
CA SER A 264 -3.61 15.72 15.57
C SER A 264 -3.10 15.51 17.00
N LYS A 265 -3.48 14.41 17.65
CA LYS A 265 -3.09 14.13 19.03
C LYS A 265 -1.65 13.62 19.15
N SER A 266 -1.22 12.77 18.22
CA SER A 266 0.10 12.13 18.28
C SER A 266 1.24 13.04 17.83
N GLY A 267 0.97 14.01 16.95
CA GLY A 267 2.02 14.81 16.31
C GLY A 267 2.99 13.98 15.46
N CYS A 268 2.59 12.79 15.01
CA CYS A 268 3.44 11.88 14.24
C CYS A 268 3.40 12.23 12.75
N SER A 269 4.47 12.84 12.21
CA SER A 269 4.51 13.29 10.81
C SER A 269 4.30 12.16 9.80
N GLN A 270 4.82 10.96 10.10
CA GLN A 270 4.63 9.77 9.25
C GLN A 270 3.14 9.44 9.08
N LEU A 271 2.35 9.51 10.17
CA LEU A 271 0.92 9.23 10.11
C LEU A 271 0.18 10.26 9.24
N ILE A 272 0.55 11.55 9.36
CA ILE A 272 0.03 12.60 8.47
C ILE A 272 0.40 12.30 7.03
N CYS A 273 1.65 11.90 6.74
CA CYS A 273 2.08 11.60 5.38
C CYS A 273 1.27 10.45 4.77
N HIS A 274 1.06 9.35 5.50
CA HIS A 274 0.21 8.25 5.04
C HIS A 274 -1.23 8.72 4.82
N LEU A 275 -1.79 9.50 5.74
CA LEU A 275 -3.13 10.07 5.61
C LEU A 275 -3.29 10.94 4.37
N LEU A 276 -2.38 11.89 4.16
CA LEU A 276 -2.38 12.79 3.00
C LEU A 276 -2.17 12.01 1.70
N THR A 277 -1.29 10.99 1.70
CA THR A 277 -1.08 10.12 0.53
C THR A 277 -2.36 9.38 0.17
N THR A 278 -3.05 8.78 1.15
CA THR A 278 -4.34 8.11 0.92
C THR A 278 -5.40 9.09 0.40
N LEU A 279 -5.50 10.28 1.01
CA LEU A 279 -6.43 11.32 0.60
C LEU A 279 -6.18 11.82 -0.83
N SER A 280 -4.91 12.06 -1.18
CA SER A 280 -4.53 12.49 -2.53
C SER A 280 -4.87 11.43 -3.59
N THR A 281 -4.64 10.16 -3.26
CA THR A 281 -4.92 9.03 -4.15
C THR A 281 -6.43 8.86 -4.42
N ILE A 282 -7.24 9.01 -3.37
CA ILE A 282 -8.71 8.99 -3.47
C ILE A 282 -9.21 10.22 -4.27
N GLY A 283 -8.57 11.38 -4.09
CA GLY A 283 -8.90 12.62 -4.80
C GLY A 283 -8.62 12.55 -6.31
N ASP A 284 -7.40 12.17 -6.70
CA ASP A 284 -6.94 12.17 -8.11
C ASP A 284 -7.80 11.24 -8.99
N SER A 285 -8.15 10.07 -8.45
CA SER A 285 -8.99 9.09 -9.13
C SER A 285 -10.38 9.65 -9.52
N ARG A 286 -10.88 10.66 -8.79
CA ARG A 286 -12.20 11.28 -9.02
C ARG A 286 -12.21 12.24 -10.22
N GLY A 287 -11.09 12.91 -10.50
CA GLY A 287 -11.00 13.92 -11.55
C GLY A 287 -11.18 13.35 -12.97
N ASN A 288 -10.76 12.10 -13.19
CA ASN A 288 -10.75 11.49 -14.52
C ASN A 288 -12.10 10.93 -15.00
N THR A 289 -13.09 10.77 -14.12
CA THR A 289 -14.39 10.18 -14.49
C THR A 289 -15.55 11.14 -14.21
N SER A 290 -15.85 12.01 -15.18
CA SER A 290 -16.96 12.97 -15.14
C SER A 290 -18.34 12.37 -14.78
N ARG A 291 -18.52 11.05 -14.98
CA ARG A 291 -19.74 10.30 -14.59
C ARG A 291 -19.80 9.86 -13.12
N THR A 292 -18.68 9.67 -12.43
CA THR A 292 -18.67 9.18 -11.03
C THR A 292 -18.82 10.32 -10.02
N ARG A 293 -18.61 11.58 -10.46
CA ARG A 293 -18.67 12.79 -9.62
C ARG A 293 -19.95 12.91 -8.78
N LYS A 294 -21.09 12.43 -9.31
CA LYS A 294 -22.41 12.46 -8.65
C LYS A 294 -22.64 11.34 -7.63
N ARG A 295 -21.85 10.25 -7.63
CA ARG A 295 -22.10 9.07 -6.76
C ARG A 295 -21.43 9.13 -5.39
N PHE A 296 -20.52 10.07 -5.16
CA PHE A 296 -19.77 10.16 -3.89
C PHE A 296 -19.91 11.55 -3.25
N PRO A 297 -21.07 11.90 -2.67
CA PRO A 297 -21.29 13.24 -2.13
C PRO A 297 -20.60 13.48 -0.78
N GLY A 298 -20.08 12.43 -0.11
CA GLY A 298 -19.76 12.48 1.32
C GLY A 298 -18.29 12.69 1.69
N VAL A 299 -17.34 12.05 1.00
CA VAL A 299 -15.91 12.13 1.35
C VAL A 299 -15.32 13.35 0.65
N GLY A 300 -15.64 14.54 1.18
CA GLY A 300 -15.24 15.81 0.59
C GLY A 300 -13.80 16.15 0.88
N VAL A 301 -13.16 16.89 -0.04
CA VAL A 301 -11.89 17.62 0.16
C VAL A 301 -11.87 18.47 1.44
N ASN A 302 -13.05 18.86 1.94
CA ASN A 302 -13.22 19.56 3.21
C ASN A 302 -12.82 18.71 4.44
N GLU A 303 -12.62 17.39 4.28
CA GLU A 303 -12.12 16.49 5.32
C GLU A 303 -10.58 16.41 5.35
N ILE A 304 -9.87 16.99 4.37
CA ILE A 304 -8.42 17.02 4.42
C ILE A 304 -8.01 17.90 5.61
N PRO A 305 -7.21 17.38 6.55
CA PRO A 305 -6.86 18.12 7.75
C PRO A 305 -5.70 19.07 7.48
N TRP A 306 -5.94 20.07 6.63
CA TRP A 306 -4.96 21.06 6.24
C TRP A 306 -4.31 21.72 7.46
N GLU A 307 -5.12 22.04 8.48
CA GLU A 307 -4.63 22.66 9.72
C GLU A 307 -3.66 21.74 10.50
N ILE A 308 -3.89 20.43 10.49
CA ILE A 308 -2.97 19.46 11.12
C ILE A 308 -1.68 19.39 10.31
N ALA A 309 -1.75 19.28 9.00
CA ALA A 309 -0.55 19.21 8.17
C ALA A 309 0.29 20.49 8.25
N LEU A 310 -0.35 21.65 8.35
CA LEU A 310 0.31 22.95 8.50
C LEU A 310 0.87 23.21 9.91
N SER A 311 0.55 22.39 10.91
CA SER A 311 1.15 22.49 12.24
C SER A 311 2.54 21.86 12.34
N PHE A 312 2.94 21.08 11.32
CA PHE A 312 4.26 20.48 11.24
C PHE A 312 5.34 21.48 10.83
N PRO A 313 6.62 21.23 11.22
CA PRO A 313 7.73 22.06 10.77
C PRO A 313 7.77 22.16 9.25
N ARG A 314 7.94 23.38 8.73
CA ARG A 314 8.04 23.63 7.27
C ARG A 314 9.26 22.96 6.63
N SER A 315 10.22 22.54 7.45
CA SER A 315 11.38 21.76 7.03
C SER A 315 11.07 20.29 6.78
N ASP A 316 9.89 19.78 7.17
CA ASP A 316 9.50 18.39 6.92
C ASP A 316 9.13 18.18 5.43
N LEU A 317 10.10 17.67 4.66
CA LEU A 317 9.97 17.45 3.23
C LEU A 317 8.86 16.47 2.86
N LEU A 318 8.62 15.45 3.69
CA LEU A 318 7.60 14.43 3.42
C LEU A 318 6.21 15.03 3.55
N VAL A 319 5.97 15.80 4.63
CA VAL A 319 4.69 16.48 4.83
C VAL A 319 4.44 17.50 3.72
N ALA A 320 5.44 18.29 3.34
CA ALA A 320 5.33 19.25 2.24
C ALA A 320 5.02 18.57 0.89
N SER A 321 5.69 17.45 0.59
CA SER A 321 5.46 16.67 -0.64
C SER A 321 4.05 16.06 -0.68
N CYS A 322 3.59 15.50 0.45
CA CYS A 322 2.24 14.95 0.56
C CYS A 322 1.18 16.06 0.46
N LEU A 323 1.41 17.23 1.05
CA LEU A 323 0.55 18.40 0.92
C LEU A 323 0.46 18.86 -0.54
N ALA A 324 1.58 18.95 -1.25
CA ALA A 324 1.58 19.29 -2.67
C ALA A 324 0.79 18.26 -3.50
N SER A 325 0.92 16.97 -3.19
CA SER A 325 0.15 15.90 -3.83
C SER A 325 -1.35 16.04 -3.56
N CYS A 326 -1.75 16.38 -2.33
CA CYS A 326 -3.15 16.70 -2.01
C CYS A 326 -3.66 17.90 -2.79
N VAL A 327 -2.88 18.98 -2.90
CA VAL A 327 -3.25 20.17 -3.71
C VAL A 327 -3.51 19.78 -5.16
N LEU A 328 -2.67 18.92 -5.73
CA LEU A 328 -2.80 18.46 -7.11
C LEU A 328 -4.04 17.56 -7.31
N ALA A 329 -4.38 16.76 -6.31
CA ALA A 329 -5.55 15.87 -6.34
C ALA A 329 -6.88 16.60 -6.10
N VAL A 330 -6.87 17.87 -5.71
CA VAL A 330 -8.07 18.64 -5.38
C VAL A 330 -8.53 19.48 -6.58
N ASP A 331 -9.70 19.13 -7.10
CA ASP A 331 -10.33 19.82 -8.24
C ASP A 331 -10.68 21.29 -7.96
N HIS A 332 -11.04 21.62 -6.72
CA HIS A 332 -11.61 22.93 -6.35
C HIS A 332 -11.03 23.42 -5.02
N LEU A 333 -9.88 24.11 -5.07
CA LEU A 333 -9.31 24.76 -3.89
C LEU A 333 -10.12 25.97 -3.41
N GLY A 334 -11.02 26.51 -4.24
CA GLY A 334 -11.87 27.66 -3.90
C GLY A 334 -12.82 27.43 -2.71
N SER A 335 -13.04 26.18 -2.28
CA SER A 335 -13.79 25.90 -1.06
C SER A 335 -12.95 26.05 0.22
N LEU A 336 -11.63 26.17 0.11
CA LEU A 336 -10.73 26.34 1.24
C LEU A 336 -10.72 27.79 1.72
N ARG A 337 -10.50 27.96 3.03
CA ARG A 337 -10.28 29.29 3.61
C ARG A 337 -9.01 29.89 3.00
N THR A 338 -9.03 31.19 2.70
CA THR A 338 -7.86 31.92 2.18
C THR A 338 -6.63 31.75 3.08
N SER A 339 -6.82 31.71 4.40
CA SER A 339 -5.75 31.45 5.37
C SER A 339 -5.08 30.09 5.17
N THR A 340 -5.85 29.06 4.85
CA THR A 340 -5.36 27.71 4.59
C THR A 340 -4.54 27.68 3.29
N ILE A 341 -5.04 28.32 2.24
CA ILE A 341 -4.33 28.44 0.95
C ILE A 341 -2.97 29.14 1.14
N VAL A 342 -2.95 30.25 1.88
CA VAL A 342 -1.71 30.97 2.20
C VAL A 342 -0.76 30.09 3.03
N GLY A 343 -1.26 29.37 4.02
CA GLY A 343 -0.45 28.44 4.81
C GLY A 343 0.20 27.33 3.96
N ILE A 344 -0.56 26.73 3.05
CA ILE A 344 -0.04 25.71 2.11
C ILE A 344 1.02 26.34 1.20
N TRP A 345 0.73 27.52 0.63
CA TRP A 345 1.69 28.24 -0.21
C TRP A 345 3.02 28.48 0.51
N GLU A 346 2.97 28.99 1.74
CA GLU A 346 4.16 29.23 2.55
C GLU A 346 4.92 27.94 2.86
N CYS A 347 4.21 26.86 3.23
CA CYS A 347 4.82 25.56 3.50
C CYS A 347 5.58 25.03 2.28
N LEU A 348 4.93 25.00 1.10
CA LEU A 348 5.54 24.49 -0.13
C LEU A 348 6.71 25.36 -0.61
N ARG A 349 6.56 26.69 -0.54
CA ARG A 349 7.61 27.66 -0.90
C ARG A 349 8.82 27.50 0.01
N ASP A 350 8.61 27.46 1.31
CA ASP A 350 9.69 27.41 2.28
C ASP A 350 10.46 26.08 2.17
N ALA A 351 9.76 24.95 2.02
CA ALA A 351 10.41 23.66 1.75
C ALA A 351 11.26 23.70 0.46
N LEU A 352 10.75 24.31 -0.62
CA LEU A 352 11.49 24.47 -1.87
C LEU A 352 12.72 25.38 -1.71
N LEU A 353 12.59 26.48 -0.96
CA LEU A 353 13.72 27.37 -0.66
C LEU A 353 14.78 26.66 0.19
N LEU A 354 14.40 25.81 1.14
CA LEU A 354 15.34 25.00 1.92
C LEU A 354 16.09 24.00 1.04
N ILE A 355 15.42 23.39 0.05
CA ILE A 355 16.08 22.52 -0.95
C ILE A 355 17.08 23.32 -1.78
N LEU A 356 16.68 24.48 -2.32
CA LEU A 356 17.52 25.31 -3.18
C LEU A 356 18.71 25.94 -2.44
N ALA A 357 18.55 26.19 -1.14
CA ALA A 357 19.62 26.70 -0.27
C ALA A 357 20.54 25.60 0.27
N GLU A 358 20.37 24.34 -0.17
CA GLU A 358 21.18 23.19 0.25
C GLU A 358 21.18 22.96 1.77
N ASN A 359 20.06 23.28 2.44
CA ASN A 359 19.94 23.12 3.90
C ASN A 359 19.70 21.66 4.33
N TYR A 360 19.38 20.77 3.39
CA TYR A 360 19.24 19.34 3.64
C TYR A 360 20.56 18.61 3.35
N VAL A 361 20.89 17.62 4.18
CA VAL A 361 22.14 16.85 4.07
C VAL A 361 21.85 15.34 3.99
N GLY A 362 22.77 14.58 3.38
CA GLY A 362 22.65 13.13 3.27
C GLY A 362 21.41 12.68 2.48
N ASP A 363 20.66 11.73 3.02
CA ASP A 363 19.48 11.15 2.38
C ASP A 363 18.36 12.17 2.18
N GLU A 364 18.26 13.18 3.06
CA GLU A 364 17.26 14.26 2.93
C GLU A 364 17.54 15.17 1.74
N ALA A 365 18.81 15.35 1.35
CA ALA A 365 19.16 16.12 0.15
C ALA A 365 18.66 15.41 -1.11
N LEU A 366 18.85 14.08 -1.19
CA LEU A 366 18.35 13.26 -2.29
C LEU A 366 16.81 13.24 -2.33
N LEU A 367 16.17 13.13 -1.16
CA LEU A 367 14.72 13.23 -1.04
C LEU A 367 14.22 14.61 -1.49
N GLY A 368 14.90 15.69 -1.10
CA GLY A 368 14.60 17.06 -1.52
C GLY A 368 14.58 17.21 -3.04
N LEU A 369 15.61 16.68 -3.72
CA LEU A 369 15.67 16.67 -5.18
C LEU A 369 14.55 15.83 -5.80
N LEU A 370 14.17 14.72 -5.18
CA LEU A 370 13.09 13.85 -5.64
C LEU A 370 11.71 14.52 -5.51
N VAL A 371 11.45 15.26 -4.43
CA VAL A 371 10.14 15.87 -4.16
C VAL A 371 9.97 17.27 -4.77
N ALA A 372 11.06 17.97 -5.09
CA ALA A 372 11.01 19.32 -5.64
C ALA A 372 10.06 19.49 -6.85
N PRO A 373 10.01 18.57 -7.85
CA PRO A 373 9.06 18.68 -8.95
C PRO A 373 7.59 18.67 -8.50
N THR A 374 7.26 17.88 -7.47
CA THR A 374 5.91 17.81 -6.91
C THR A 374 5.55 19.11 -6.19
N LEU A 375 6.49 19.66 -5.41
CA LEU A 375 6.31 20.97 -4.75
C LEU A 375 6.05 22.08 -5.78
N CYS A 376 6.86 22.14 -6.85
CA CYS A 376 6.70 23.10 -7.93
C CYS A 376 5.34 22.98 -8.64
N LYS A 377 4.90 21.74 -8.92
CA LYS A 377 3.57 21.50 -9.50
C LYS A 377 2.46 21.95 -8.56
N GLY A 378 2.56 21.65 -7.27
CA GLY A 378 1.60 22.09 -6.25
C GLY A 378 1.49 23.62 -6.17
N LEU A 379 2.63 24.32 -6.12
CA LEU A 379 2.67 25.80 -6.17
C LEU A 379 2.04 26.33 -7.48
N GLY A 380 2.37 25.73 -8.62
CA GLY A 380 1.76 26.09 -9.90
C GLY A 380 0.25 25.91 -9.93
N ALA A 381 -0.27 24.84 -9.31
CA ALA A 381 -1.70 24.60 -9.18
C ALA A 381 -2.39 25.65 -8.30
N LEU A 382 -1.78 26.03 -7.17
CA LEU A 382 -2.28 27.10 -6.30
C LEU A 382 -2.39 28.44 -7.04
N LEU A 383 -1.36 28.81 -7.82
CA LEU A 383 -1.37 30.05 -8.60
C LEU A 383 -2.49 30.09 -9.65
N ARG A 384 -2.68 28.99 -10.38
CA ARG A 384 -3.72 28.91 -11.42
C ARG A 384 -5.11 29.04 -10.82
N GLN A 385 -5.38 28.30 -9.74
CA GLN A 385 -6.72 28.27 -9.15
C GLN A 385 -7.07 29.58 -8.42
N THR A 386 -6.10 30.24 -7.78
CA THR A 386 -6.34 31.53 -7.11
C THR A 386 -6.37 32.72 -8.09
N GLY A 387 -5.59 32.65 -9.17
CA GLY A 387 -5.55 33.67 -10.21
C GLY A 387 -6.86 33.81 -10.98
N ASP A 388 -7.55 32.69 -11.25
CA ASP A 388 -8.83 32.68 -11.96
C ASP A 388 -9.96 33.34 -11.13
N GLU A 389 -9.96 33.17 -9.80
CA GLU A 389 -10.95 33.80 -8.92
C GLU A 389 -10.75 35.31 -8.76
N LEU A 390 -9.49 35.75 -8.65
CA LEU A 390 -9.14 37.17 -8.64
C LEU A 390 -9.42 37.81 -10.01
N GLY A 391 -9.07 37.16 -11.12
CA GLY A 391 -9.35 37.66 -12.46
C GLY A 391 -10.85 37.80 -12.75
N ASN A 392 -11.66 36.84 -12.31
CA ASN A 392 -13.11 36.87 -12.53
C ASN A 392 -13.84 37.85 -11.59
N SER A 393 -13.38 38.04 -10.35
CA SER A 393 -13.97 39.04 -9.42
C SER A 393 -13.70 40.50 -9.84
N PHE A 394 -12.64 40.77 -10.62
CA PHE A 394 -12.40 42.08 -11.23
C PHE A 394 -13.15 42.30 -12.56
N SER A 395 -13.78 41.26 -13.12
CA SER A 395 -14.53 41.32 -14.38
C SER A 395 -16.03 41.60 -14.21
N ASP A 396 -16.42 42.15 -13.07
CA ASP A 396 -17.78 42.63 -12.82
C ASP A 396 -18.14 43.77 -13.81
N PRO A 397 -19.13 43.60 -14.71
CA PRO A 397 -19.42 44.55 -15.78
C PRO A 397 -19.90 45.94 -15.30
N GLU A 398 -20.26 46.10 -14.03
CA GLU A 398 -20.69 47.38 -13.46
C GLU A 398 -19.55 48.41 -13.29
N ARG A 399 -18.27 48.02 -13.44
CA ARG A 399 -17.14 48.97 -13.46
C ARG A 399 -16.60 49.33 -14.85
N LYS A 400 -17.20 48.81 -15.93
CA LYS A 400 -16.81 49.17 -17.31
C LYS A 400 -17.32 50.53 -17.79
N THR A 401 -18.10 51.27 -17.00
CA THR A 401 -18.63 52.59 -17.37
C THR A 401 -17.75 53.78 -16.95
N ALA A 402 -16.62 53.59 -16.25
CA ALA A 402 -15.84 54.71 -15.71
C ALA A 402 -14.46 54.94 -16.33
N LEU A 403 -13.97 54.10 -17.26
CA LEU A 403 -12.64 54.25 -17.85
C LEU A 403 -12.65 54.08 -19.38
N THR A 404 -13.40 54.95 -20.05
CA THR A 404 -13.13 55.36 -21.44
C THR A 404 -12.43 56.72 -21.39
N VAL A 405 -11.11 56.70 -21.16
CA VAL A 405 -10.24 57.88 -21.32
C VAL A 405 -9.16 57.55 -22.34
N THR A 406 -9.39 58.10 -23.53
CA THR A 406 -8.43 58.52 -24.56
C THR A 406 -7.35 57.54 -25.01
N SER A 407 -7.62 56.92 -26.15
CA SER A 407 -6.66 56.38 -27.11
C SER A 407 -5.55 57.39 -27.45
N ILE A 408 -4.29 57.01 -27.22
CA ILE A 408 -3.09 57.65 -27.78
C ILE A 408 -2.68 56.84 -29.01
N PRO A 409 -2.42 57.45 -30.18
CA PRO A 409 -2.05 56.72 -31.38
C PRO A 409 -0.61 56.18 -31.26
N LYS A 410 -0.44 54.90 -31.58
CA LYS A 410 0.85 54.24 -31.77
C LYS A 410 1.39 54.57 -33.17
N SER A 411 2.45 55.36 -33.24
CA SER A 411 3.40 55.34 -34.36
C SER A 411 4.79 54.95 -33.82
N ASP A 412 5.44 54.09 -34.59
CA ASP A 412 6.89 53.83 -34.61
C ASP A 412 7.55 53.16 -33.40
N LEU A 413 7.86 51.87 -33.56
CA LEU A 413 9.22 51.34 -33.42
C LEU A 413 9.24 49.84 -33.78
N GLY A 414 9.79 49.55 -34.96
CA GLY A 414 10.28 48.23 -35.30
C GLY A 414 11.73 48.02 -34.82
N LEU A 415 12.18 46.77 -34.94
CA LEU A 415 13.51 46.17 -34.73
C LEU A 415 13.64 45.32 -33.46
N VAL A 416 13.59 43.99 -33.63
CA VAL A 416 14.74 43.06 -33.79
C VAL A 416 15.33 42.64 -32.46
N LEU A 417 15.10 41.37 -32.10
CA LEU A 417 16.05 40.59 -31.31
C LEU A 417 16.14 39.17 -31.89
N SER A 418 17.25 38.95 -32.58
CA SER A 418 17.86 37.65 -32.86
C SER A 418 18.45 37.12 -31.55
N VAL A 419 18.16 35.87 -31.21
CA VAL A 419 18.77 35.16 -30.07
C VAL A 419 19.77 34.16 -30.64
N GLY A 420 21.01 34.25 -30.15
CA GLY A 420 22.04 33.22 -30.27
C GLY A 420 21.99 32.25 -29.10
#